data_AF-A0A3M0G975-F1
#
_entry.id   AF-A0A3M0G975-F1
#
_cell.length_a   1.000
_cell.length_b   1.000
_cell.length_c   1.000
_cell.angle_alpha   90.00
_cell.angle_beta   90.00
_cell.angle_gamma   90.00
#
_symmetry.space_group_name_H-M   'P 1'
#
loop_
_entity.id
_entity.type
_entity.pdbx_description
1 polymer ?
#
loop_
_entity_poly.entity_id
_entity_poly.type
_entity_poly.pdbx_seq_one_letter_code
_entity_poly.pdbx_strand_id
1 'polypeptide(L)'
;MKAFAQVLAAAAAVALMSALVPVATASADVAPVRRIACPSTAEVNRAIQPSVLPKRQAVKLEATPTSCQYWAAQDAAMFQVSVEPGVSTMKQAEDKARAAYPEEFQYLFRPQPLKALGEGAFYNADLAVLVYWELSPGAIVMMGGLDFVEGIVPVAKLFRPMMEVYTIPGERTVNGRQWRTTCEDYSATARCRTDIFATVIKKTPTGFETVKGWAFNSLTYRWSDRALWKTNPLGHTGKWTSAEGRQWRTECDTPNTGRGACRSYILTTVIDHKGGKYTQENTWVFNNQVLFNS
;
A
#
# COMPACT_ATOMS: atom_id res chain seq x y z
N MET A 1 26.28 -21.70 5.17
CA MET A 1 24.89 -21.20 5.17
C MET A 1 24.27 -21.49 3.81
N LYS A 2 23.33 -22.43 3.72
CA LYS A 2 22.67 -22.83 2.47
C LYS A 2 21.67 -21.74 2.08
N ALA A 3 21.89 -21.10 0.93
CA ALA A 3 20.92 -20.20 0.32
C ALA A 3 19.72 -21.02 -0.17
N PHE A 4 18.58 -20.89 0.50
CA PHE A 4 17.31 -21.36 -0.01
C PHE A 4 16.87 -20.44 -1.15
N ALA A 5 17.14 -20.85 -2.40
CA ALA A 5 16.42 -20.32 -3.54
C ALA A 5 14.98 -20.84 -3.45
N GLN A 6 14.09 -20.06 -2.85
CA GLN A 6 12.65 -20.32 -2.95
C GLN A 6 12.22 -20.03 -4.39
N VAL A 7 12.13 -21.08 -5.19
CA VAL A 7 11.40 -21.06 -6.47
C VAL A 7 9.93 -20.81 -6.12
N LEU A 8 9.41 -19.64 -6.52
CA LEU A 8 7.98 -19.36 -6.47
C LEU A 8 7.27 -20.34 -7.40
N ALA A 9 6.34 -21.13 -6.87
CA ALA A 9 5.40 -21.91 -7.65
C ALA A 9 4.73 -20.97 -8.67
N ALA A 10 4.97 -21.20 -9.96
CA ALA A 10 4.48 -20.33 -11.01
C ALA A 10 2.98 -20.54 -11.16
N ALA A 11 2.19 -19.51 -10.84
CA ALA A 11 0.79 -19.44 -11.26
C ALA A 11 0.74 -19.74 -12.76
N ALA A 12 -0.01 -20.78 -13.18
CA ALA A 12 -0.30 -20.91 -14.60
C ALA A 12 -1.04 -19.64 -15.00
N ALA A 13 -0.37 -18.85 -15.84
CA ALA A 13 -1.02 -17.81 -16.59
C ALA A 13 -2.06 -18.51 -17.47
N VAL A 14 -3.30 -18.55 -17.02
CA VAL A 14 -4.43 -18.74 -17.94
C VAL A 14 -4.34 -17.54 -18.87
N ALA A 15 -3.94 -17.81 -20.10
CA ALA A 15 -3.88 -16.82 -21.16
C ALA A 15 -5.29 -16.32 -21.44
N LEU A 16 -5.71 -15.28 -20.72
CA LEU A 16 -6.63 -14.31 -21.30
C LEU A 16 -5.82 -13.65 -22.40
N MET A 17 -6.21 -13.91 -23.66
CA MET A 17 -5.71 -13.19 -24.83
C MET A 17 -5.81 -11.69 -24.51
N SER A 18 -4.69 -11.12 -24.12
CA SER A 18 -4.58 -9.71 -23.86
C SER A 18 -4.23 -9.12 -25.21
N ALA A 19 -5.25 -8.60 -25.91
CA ALA A 19 -4.99 -7.59 -26.91
C ALA A 19 -4.04 -6.56 -26.27
N LEU A 20 -3.01 -6.14 -27.01
CA LEU A 20 -2.12 -5.05 -26.61
C LEU A 20 -2.98 -3.78 -26.50
N VAL A 21 -3.65 -3.61 -25.36
CA VAL A 21 -4.29 -2.35 -25.01
C VAL A 21 -3.15 -1.40 -24.65
N PRO A 22 -3.11 -0.19 -25.24
CA PRO A 22 -2.11 0.81 -24.86
C PRO A 22 -2.14 0.97 -23.34
N VAL A 23 -0.95 1.09 -22.73
CA VAL A 23 -0.78 1.31 -21.29
C VAL A 23 -1.61 2.54 -20.93
N ALA A 24 -2.77 2.32 -20.32
CA ALA A 24 -3.61 3.41 -19.86
C ALA A 24 -2.77 4.20 -18.84
N THR A 25 -2.50 5.45 -19.16
CA THR A 25 -2.11 6.45 -18.17
C THR A 25 -3.08 6.32 -17.00
N ALA A 26 -2.56 6.31 -15.77
CA ALA A 26 -3.38 6.23 -14.56
C ALA A 26 -4.64 7.08 -14.74
N SER A 27 -5.82 6.43 -14.71
CA SER A 27 -7.08 7.15 -14.92
C SER A 27 -7.13 8.28 -13.90
N ALA A 28 -7.28 9.51 -14.40
CA ALA A 28 -7.39 10.71 -13.58
C ALA A 28 -8.64 10.70 -12.68
N ASP A 29 -9.49 9.67 -12.79
CA ASP A 29 -10.81 9.60 -12.17
C ASP A 29 -10.82 8.77 -10.87
N VAL A 30 -9.80 7.94 -10.62
CA VAL A 30 -9.77 7.10 -9.41
C VAL A 30 -9.35 7.92 -8.20
N ALA A 31 -10.22 8.00 -7.19
CA ALA A 31 -9.99 8.76 -5.96
C ALA A 31 -8.65 8.42 -5.26
N PRO A 32 -7.92 9.41 -4.73
CA PRO A 32 -6.67 9.20 -3.99
C PRO A 32 -6.77 8.18 -2.85
N VAL A 33 -5.68 7.46 -2.57
CA VAL A 33 -5.61 6.59 -1.38
C VAL A 33 -5.25 7.42 -0.17
N ARG A 34 -6.28 7.84 0.58
CA ARG A 34 -6.15 8.62 1.82
C ARG A 34 -6.01 7.72 3.05
N ARG A 35 -5.33 6.58 2.95
CA ARG A 35 -5.16 5.64 4.06
C ARG A 35 -3.69 5.37 4.37
N ILE A 36 -3.32 5.37 5.64
CA ILE A 36 -1.93 5.29 6.11
C ILE A 36 -1.65 3.89 6.66
N ALA A 37 -0.53 3.29 6.25
CA ALA A 37 0.08 2.18 6.97
C ALA A 37 0.94 2.74 8.11
N CYS A 38 0.47 2.58 9.35
CA CYS A 38 1.20 3.03 10.53
C CYS A 38 2.33 2.06 10.88
N PRO A 39 3.61 2.48 10.86
CA PRO A 39 4.72 1.66 11.32
C PRO A 39 4.58 1.33 12.82
N SER A 40 5.12 0.20 13.24
CA SER A 40 5.15 -0.18 14.64
C SER A 40 5.98 0.81 15.48
N THR A 41 5.71 0.85 16.79
CA THR A 41 6.51 1.63 17.74
C THR A 41 7.99 1.26 17.68
N ALA A 42 8.30 -0.03 17.47
CA ALA A 42 9.68 -0.51 17.30
C ALA A 42 10.36 0.03 16.03
N GLU A 43 9.64 0.11 14.90
CA GLU A 43 10.17 0.70 13.67
C GLU A 43 10.43 2.19 13.83
N VAL A 44 9.48 2.91 14.43
CA VAL A 44 9.63 4.33 14.74
C VAL A 44 10.82 4.59 15.66
N ASN A 45 10.94 3.83 16.75
CA ASN A 45 12.05 3.97 17.71
C ASN A 45 13.41 3.63 17.08
N ARG A 46 13.47 2.76 16.07
CA ARG A 46 14.71 2.51 15.32
C ARG A 46 15.08 3.66 14.38
N ALA A 47 14.09 4.34 13.82
CA ALA A 47 14.32 5.47 12.92
C ALA A 47 14.70 6.76 13.67
N ILE A 48 14.17 6.94 14.88
CA ILE A 48 14.57 8.01 15.80
C ILE A 48 15.95 7.63 16.37
N GLN A 49 17.01 8.31 15.93
CA GLN A 49 18.35 8.02 16.45
C GLN A 49 18.42 8.28 17.97
N PRO A 50 19.07 7.40 18.76
CA PRO A 50 19.16 7.56 20.22
C PRO A 50 19.81 8.87 20.68
N SER A 51 20.69 9.45 19.85
CA SER A 51 21.34 10.75 20.10
C SER A 51 20.39 11.94 20.04
N VAL A 52 19.21 11.76 19.44
CA VAL A 52 18.26 12.84 19.13
C VAL A 52 17.14 12.91 20.18
N LEU A 53 16.73 11.77 20.74
CA LEU A 53 15.77 11.69 21.85
C LEU A 53 16.18 10.61 22.87
N PRO A 54 17.19 10.86 23.72
CA PRO A 54 17.63 9.87 24.71
C PRO A 54 16.57 9.48 25.75
N LYS A 55 15.41 10.16 25.80
CA LYS A 55 14.35 9.96 26.82
C LYS A 55 12.91 9.83 26.31
N ARG A 56 12.64 9.89 25.00
CA ARG A 56 11.27 9.74 24.44
C ARG A 56 11.23 8.61 23.42
N GLN A 57 10.88 7.42 23.88
CA GLN A 57 10.56 6.27 23.01
C GLN A 57 9.04 6.17 22.85
N ALA A 58 8.59 5.84 21.64
CA ALA A 58 7.23 5.42 21.38
C ALA A 58 6.94 4.11 22.15
N VAL A 59 5.97 4.13 23.04
CA VAL A 59 5.54 2.93 23.79
C VAL A 59 4.15 2.46 23.36
N LYS A 60 3.36 3.35 22.75
CA LYS A 60 1.98 3.07 22.33
C LYS A 60 1.69 3.74 20.98
N LEU A 61 0.90 3.04 20.17
CA LEU A 61 0.38 3.50 18.88
C LEU A 61 -1.15 3.41 18.91
N GLU A 62 -1.80 4.51 18.55
CA GLU A 62 -3.22 4.56 18.22
C GLU A 62 -3.36 4.88 16.74
N ALA A 63 -4.07 4.03 16.01
CA ALA A 63 -4.16 4.12 14.56
C ALA A 63 -5.63 4.17 14.11
N THR A 64 -5.90 5.07 13.17
CA THR A 64 -7.12 5.08 12.35
C THR A 64 -6.72 4.86 10.89
N PRO A 65 -7.66 4.66 9.96
CA PRO A 65 -7.32 4.58 8.55
C PRO A 65 -6.55 5.82 8.05
N THR A 66 -6.75 7.00 8.63
CA THR A 66 -6.20 8.27 8.14
C THR A 66 -5.20 8.92 9.10
N SER A 67 -4.87 8.28 10.22
CA SER A 67 -3.93 8.83 11.21
C SER A 67 -3.19 7.76 12.02
N CYS A 68 -1.99 8.13 12.46
CA CYS A 68 -1.13 7.35 13.35
C CYS A 68 -0.66 8.27 14.47
N GLN A 69 -1.02 7.97 15.71
CA GLN A 69 -0.63 8.74 16.89
C GLN A 69 0.28 7.90 17.78
N TYR A 70 1.47 8.45 18.06
CA TYR A 70 2.49 7.79 18.87
C TYR A 70 2.61 8.50 20.21
N TRP A 71 2.63 7.70 21.27
CA TRP A 71 2.70 8.17 22.64
C TRP A 71 4.03 7.72 23.27
N ALA A 72 4.64 8.62 24.04
CA ALA A 72 5.78 8.32 24.88
C ALA A 72 5.33 7.71 26.21
N ALA A 73 6.27 7.29 27.05
CA ALA A 73 5.98 6.89 28.43
C ALA A 73 5.21 8.01 29.16
N GLN A 74 4.33 7.62 30.10
CA GLN A 74 3.42 8.53 30.84
C GLN A 74 2.28 9.14 29.99
N ASP A 75 1.93 8.50 28.87
CA ASP A 75 0.83 8.94 27.98
C ASP A 75 0.99 10.39 27.47
N ALA A 76 2.23 10.86 27.34
CA ALA A 76 2.51 12.12 26.66
C ALA A 76 2.51 11.89 25.14
N ALA A 77 1.73 12.68 24.39
CA ALA A 77 1.75 12.62 22.93
C ALA A 77 3.17 12.93 22.44
N MET A 78 3.73 12.03 21.64
CA MET A 78 5.08 12.19 21.11
C MET A 78 5.02 12.86 19.74
N PHE A 79 4.31 12.26 18.78
CA PHE A 79 4.01 12.89 17.50
C PHE A 79 2.81 12.19 16.86
N GLN A 80 2.25 12.83 15.84
CA GLN A 80 1.18 12.26 15.01
C GLN A 80 1.48 12.44 13.53
N VAL A 81 0.96 11.52 12.72
CA VAL A 81 0.87 11.65 11.27
C VAL A 81 -0.58 11.50 10.86
N SER A 82 -1.11 12.41 10.06
CA SER A 82 -2.50 12.38 9.60
C SER A 82 -2.65 12.85 8.16
N VAL A 83 -3.60 12.27 7.43
CA VAL A 83 -4.02 12.82 6.14
C VAL A 83 -4.70 14.16 6.35
N GLU A 84 -4.30 15.16 5.56
CA GLU A 84 -4.89 16.49 5.61
C GLU A 84 -6.27 16.52 4.93
N PRO A 85 -7.36 16.79 5.68
CA PRO A 85 -8.69 16.85 5.10
C PRO A 85 -8.82 18.03 4.13
N GLY A 86 -9.44 17.78 2.97
CA GLY A 86 -9.67 18.79 1.95
C GLY A 86 -8.42 19.26 1.19
N VAL A 87 -7.26 18.68 1.48
CA VAL A 87 -5.99 19.02 0.81
C VAL A 87 -5.62 17.90 -0.15
N SER A 88 -5.32 18.27 -1.41
CA SER A 88 -4.87 17.36 -2.46
C SER A 88 -3.55 17.78 -3.10
N THR A 89 -3.04 18.97 -2.82
CA THR A 89 -1.74 19.45 -3.34
C THR A 89 -0.87 20.06 -2.25
N MET A 90 0.45 20.04 -2.44
CA MET A 90 1.39 20.69 -1.51
C MET A 90 1.15 22.20 -1.41
N LYS A 91 0.73 22.85 -2.50
CA LYS A 91 0.37 24.27 -2.49
C LYS A 91 -0.82 24.56 -1.57
N GLN A 92 -1.87 23.74 -1.65
CA GLN A 92 -3.03 23.86 -0.74
C GLN A 92 -2.63 23.62 0.72
N ALA A 93 -1.69 22.69 0.97
CA ALA A 93 -1.18 22.45 2.30
C ALA A 93 -0.44 23.68 2.86
N GLU A 94 0.41 24.30 2.04
CA GLU A 94 1.10 25.53 2.40
C GLU A 94 0.13 26.70 2.64
N ASP A 95 -0.87 26.89 1.77
CA ASP A 95 -1.88 27.95 1.93
C ASP A 95 -2.71 27.76 3.19
N LYS A 96 -3.12 26.52 3.48
CA LYS A 96 -3.82 26.16 4.71
C LYS A 96 -2.96 26.42 5.94
N ALA A 97 -1.69 26.04 5.91
CA ALA A 97 -0.76 26.30 7.01
C ALA A 97 -0.56 27.81 7.22
N ARG A 98 -0.39 28.58 6.14
CA ARG A 98 -0.26 30.04 6.20
C ARG A 98 -1.51 30.71 6.78
N ALA A 99 -2.71 30.27 6.39
CA ALA A 99 -3.97 30.80 6.92
C ALA A 99 -4.19 30.49 8.41
N ALA A 100 -3.65 29.37 8.91
CA ALA A 100 -3.74 28.99 10.32
C ALA A 100 -2.80 29.82 11.22
N TYR A 101 -1.79 30.47 10.65
CA TYR A 101 -0.77 31.24 11.37
C TYR A 101 -0.50 32.57 10.66
N PRO A 102 -1.43 33.54 10.75
CA PRO A 102 -1.25 34.85 10.15
C PRO A 102 -0.02 35.56 10.75
N GLU A 103 0.58 36.47 9.99
CA GLU A 103 1.87 37.14 10.31
C GLU A 103 1.88 37.90 11.65
N GLU A 104 0.70 38.14 12.23
CA GLU A 104 0.48 38.76 13.53
C GLU A 104 0.71 37.82 14.73
N PHE A 105 0.89 36.50 14.50
CA PHE A 105 1.36 35.58 15.53
C PHE A 105 2.86 35.77 15.79
N GLN A 106 3.28 35.53 17.04
CA GLN A 106 4.70 35.55 17.44
C GLN A 106 5.57 34.52 16.67
N TYR A 107 4.94 33.58 15.97
CA TYR A 107 5.60 32.56 15.16
C TYR A 107 5.37 32.85 13.68
N LEU A 108 6.46 33.08 12.95
CA LEU A 108 6.38 33.33 11.51
C LEU A 108 6.31 32.00 10.76
N PHE A 109 5.34 31.84 9.86
CA PHE A 109 5.30 30.68 8.97
C PHE A 109 6.37 30.83 7.87
N ARG A 110 7.48 30.08 8.01
CA ARG A 110 8.63 30.12 7.09
C ARG A 110 8.92 28.71 6.55
N PRO A 111 8.16 28.24 5.54
CA PRO A 111 8.29 26.88 5.04
C PRO A 111 9.70 26.64 4.48
N GLN A 112 10.34 25.61 5.00
CA GLN A 112 11.65 25.13 4.57
C GLN A 112 11.46 23.90 3.67
N PRO A 113 12.03 23.89 2.45
CA PRO A 113 11.91 22.75 1.55
C PRO A 113 12.49 21.46 2.14
N LEU A 114 11.79 20.35 1.95
CA LEU A 114 12.18 19.01 2.42
C LEU A 114 12.22 18.01 1.27
N LYS A 115 13.11 18.28 0.29
CA LYS A 115 13.24 17.52 -0.97
C LYS A 115 13.38 16.00 -0.80
N ALA A 116 13.90 15.56 0.34
CA ALA A 116 14.06 14.14 0.66
C ALA A 116 12.72 13.37 0.79
N LEU A 117 11.59 14.07 0.94
CA LEU A 117 10.25 13.50 0.99
C LEU A 117 9.43 13.72 -0.29
N GLY A 118 10.03 14.32 -1.33
CA GLY A 118 9.38 14.58 -2.61
C GLY A 118 9.35 16.04 -2.98
N GLU A 119 8.81 16.31 -4.17
CA GLU A 119 8.64 17.66 -4.69
C GLU A 119 7.58 18.42 -3.89
N GLY A 120 7.85 19.69 -3.59
CA GLY A 120 6.94 20.54 -2.82
C GLY A 120 6.82 20.22 -1.32
N ALA A 121 7.36 19.08 -0.85
CA ALA A 121 7.41 18.76 0.58
C ALA A 121 8.15 19.85 1.37
N PHE A 122 7.63 20.19 2.55
CA PHE A 122 8.19 21.25 3.39
C PHE A 122 8.00 20.97 4.88
N TYR A 123 8.75 21.69 5.71
CA TYR A 123 8.51 21.77 7.15
C TYR A 123 8.54 23.22 7.62
N ASN A 124 7.98 23.51 8.79
CA ASN A 124 8.08 24.82 9.43
C ASN A 124 8.73 24.70 10.81
N ALA A 125 9.94 25.25 10.98
CA ALA A 125 10.74 25.12 12.19
C ALA A 125 10.17 25.95 13.37
N ASP A 126 9.59 27.11 13.06
CA ASP A 126 9.18 28.10 14.06
C ASP A 126 7.89 27.69 14.82
N LEU A 127 7.17 26.67 14.35
CA LEU A 127 5.90 26.18 14.92
C LEU A 127 5.96 24.67 15.19
N ALA A 128 6.62 24.25 16.29
CA ALA A 128 6.63 22.85 16.76
C ALA A 128 6.69 21.84 15.59
N VAL A 129 7.82 21.84 14.87
CA VAL A 129 8.04 21.24 13.53
C VAL A 129 6.83 20.52 12.93
N LEU A 130 6.06 21.26 12.13
CA LEU A 130 5.07 20.68 11.22
C LEU A 130 5.73 20.30 9.90
N VAL A 131 5.47 19.10 9.42
CA VAL A 131 6.05 18.54 8.19
C VAL A 131 4.93 18.09 7.28
N TYR A 132 4.98 18.49 6.01
CA TYR A 132 3.99 18.14 5.01
C TYR A 132 4.67 17.45 3.82
N TRP A 133 4.07 16.35 3.36
CA TRP A 133 4.49 15.67 2.14
C TRP A 133 3.33 14.91 1.51
N GLU A 134 3.50 14.52 0.25
CA GLU A 134 2.54 13.68 -0.47
C GLU A 134 2.79 12.19 -0.15
N LEU A 135 1.82 11.55 0.50
CA LEU A 135 1.91 10.12 0.82
C LEU A 135 1.62 9.24 -0.41
N SER A 136 0.64 9.67 -1.20
CA SER A 136 0.27 9.10 -2.50
C SER A 136 -0.34 10.19 -3.37
N PRO A 137 -0.43 10.00 -4.70
CA PRO A 137 -1.02 10.98 -5.61
C PRO A 137 -2.35 11.55 -5.08
N GLY A 138 -2.38 12.84 -4.76
CA GLY A 138 -3.55 13.56 -4.25
C GLY A 138 -3.89 13.35 -2.77
N ALA A 139 -3.01 12.72 -1.99
CA ALA A 139 -3.15 12.52 -0.55
C ALA A 139 -1.97 13.14 0.21
N ILE A 140 -2.18 14.35 0.71
CA ILE A 140 -1.20 15.04 1.54
C ILE A 140 -1.33 14.59 2.99
N VAL A 141 -0.21 14.36 3.64
CA VAL A 141 -0.13 14.10 5.08
C VAL A 141 0.64 15.20 5.78
N MET A 142 0.29 15.40 7.04
CA MET A 142 0.99 16.26 7.98
C MET A 142 1.53 15.40 9.12
N MET A 143 2.76 15.68 9.53
CA MET A 143 3.34 15.19 10.78
C MET A 143 3.63 16.37 11.70
N GLY A 144 3.29 16.23 12.97
CA GLY A 144 3.55 17.25 13.99
C GLY A 144 3.93 16.63 15.32
N GLY A 145 4.65 17.38 16.15
CA GLY A 145 5.07 16.99 17.50
C GLY A 145 6.52 16.50 17.61
N LEU A 146 7.22 16.26 16.49
CA LEU A 146 8.67 16.10 16.52
C LEU A 146 9.31 17.48 16.70
N ASP A 147 10.26 17.62 17.62
CA ASP A 147 10.88 18.89 18.02
C ASP A 147 12.28 19.09 17.43
N PHE A 148 12.67 18.29 16.44
CA PHE A 148 14.00 18.32 15.81
C PHE A 148 13.92 17.92 14.32
N VAL A 149 14.86 18.43 13.53
CA VAL A 149 14.83 18.29 12.06
C VAL A 149 15.46 16.98 11.59
N GLU A 150 16.51 16.51 12.27
CA GLU A 150 17.35 15.40 11.81
C GLU A 150 16.61 14.06 11.70
N GLY A 151 15.62 13.80 12.56
CA GLY A 151 14.85 12.56 12.53
C GLY A 151 13.50 12.66 11.82
N ILE A 152 13.13 13.82 11.26
CA ILE A 152 11.90 13.97 10.45
C ILE A 152 11.91 13.00 9.28
N VAL A 153 12.97 13.07 8.46
CA VAL A 153 13.01 12.34 7.18
C VAL A 153 13.05 10.82 7.39
N PRO A 154 13.88 10.26 8.29
CA PRO A 154 13.85 8.84 8.60
C PRO A 154 12.47 8.36 9.06
N VAL A 155 11.81 9.10 9.95
CA VAL A 155 10.49 8.75 10.50
C VAL A 155 9.40 8.86 9.42
N ALA A 156 9.33 9.98 8.70
CA ALA A 156 8.34 10.21 7.65
C ALA A 156 8.38 9.14 6.55
N LYS A 157 9.57 8.65 6.17
CA LYS A 157 9.76 7.60 5.16
C LYS A 157 9.25 6.21 5.56
N LEU A 158 8.97 5.98 6.85
CA LEU A 158 8.34 4.74 7.33
C LEU A 158 6.86 4.68 6.95
N PHE A 159 6.18 5.83 6.87
CA PHE A 159 4.76 5.89 6.55
C PHE A 159 4.56 5.63 5.06
N ARG A 160 3.61 4.75 4.75
CA ARG A 160 3.27 4.36 3.38
C ARG A 160 1.76 4.43 3.17
N PRO A 161 1.30 4.56 1.92
CA PRO A 161 -0.09 4.29 1.61
C PRO A 161 -0.47 2.87 2.04
N MET A 162 -1.62 2.71 2.66
CA MET A 162 -2.12 1.39 3.04
C MET A 162 -2.26 0.51 1.79
N MET A 163 -1.68 -0.70 1.84
CA MET A 163 -1.67 -1.64 0.71
C MET A 163 -1.03 -1.07 -0.57
N GLU A 164 0.02 -0.23 -0.44
CA GLU A 164 0.67 0.53 -1.52
C GLU A 164 0.84 -0.23 -2.84
N VAL A 165 1.34 -1.47 -2.80
CA VAL A 165 1.55 -2.31 -3.99
C VAL A 165 0.24 -2.58 -4.75
N TYR A 166 -0.87 -2.69 -4.03
CA TYR A 166 -2.16 -3.16 -4.55
C TYR A 166 -3.17 -2.07 -4.85
N THR A 167 -2.97 -0.85 -4.33
CA THR A 167 -3.98 0.21 -4.35
C THR A 167 -3.53 1.51 -5.01
N ILE A 168 -2.23 1.69 -5.20
CA ILE A 168 -1.65 2.92 -5.78
C ILE A 168 -1.33 2.66 -7.26
N PRO A 169 -1.83 3.46 -8.21
CA PRO A 169 -1.42 3.36 -9.61
C PRO A 169 0.07 3.65 -9.82
N GLY A 170 0.68 3.03 -10.84
CA GLY A 170 2.07 3.22 -11.25
C GLY A 170 2.99 2.04 -10.97
N GLU A 171 4.25 2.20 -11.33
CA GLU A 171 5.32 1.22 -11.10
C GLU A 171 6.12 1.58 -9.85
N ARG A 172 6.58 0.55 -9.12
CA ARG A 172 7.42 0.74 -7.93
C ARG A 172 8.23 -0.51 -7.59
N THR A 173 9.28 -0.31 -6.82
CA THR A 173 10.04 -1.43 -6.22
C THR A 173 9.72 -1.51 -4.74
N VAL A 174 9.22 -2.66 -4.29
CA VAL A 174 8.91 -2.94 -2.88
C VAL A 174 9.50 -4.30 -2.52
N ASN A 175 10.30 -4.36 -1.45
CA ASN A 175 11.02 -5.56 -1.01
C ASN A 175 11.84 -6.23 -2.11
N GLY A 176 12.53 -5.42 -2.93
CA GLY A 176 13.38 -5.92 -4.03
C GLY A 176 12.63 -6.48 -5.23
N ARG A 177 11.30 -6.33 -5.28
CA ARG A 177 10.46 -6.80 -6.39
C ARG A 177 9.85 -5.61 -7.12
N GLN A 178 9.76 -5.69 -8.43
CA GLN A 178 9.09 -4.67 -9.25
C GLN A 178 7.61 -5.00 -9.37
N TRP A 179 6.79 -3.98 -9.12
CA TRP A 179 5.35 -4.03 -9.11
C TRP A 179 4.80 -2.97 -10.06
N ARG A 180 3.69 -3.29 -10.71
CA ARG A 180 2.95 -2.36 -11.55
C ARG A 180 1.48 -2.49 -11.16
N THR A 181 0.85 -1.36 -10.85
CA THR A 181 -0.58 -1.34 -10.54
C THR A 181 -1.29 -0.31 -11.39
N THR A 182 -2.44 -0.70 -11.95
CA THR A 182 -3.38 0.20 -12.62
C THR A 182 -4.72 0.11 -11.89
N CYS A 183 -5.44 1.22 -11.80
CA CYS A 183 -6.75 1.25 -11.18
C CYS A 183 -7.78 1.90 -12.11
N GLU A 184 -9.02 1.46 -11.97
CA GLU A 184 -10.18 1.95 -12.70
C GLU A 184 -11.38 2.04 -11.75
N ASP A 185 -12.33 2.91 -12.07
CA ASP A 185 -13.62 2.93 -11.38
C ASP A 185 -14.35 1.61 -11.59
N TYR A 186 -14.99 1.13 -10.53
CA TYR A 186 -15.67 -0.15 -10.53
C TYR A 186 -16.93 -0.08 -9.67
N SER A 187 -18.05 0.32 -10.29
CA SER A 187 -19.33 0.50 -9.59
C SER A 187 -19.17 1.46 -8.39
N ALA A 188 -19.54 1.04 -7.18
CA ALA A 188 -19.40 1.84 -5.96
C ALA A 188 -18.01 1.71 -5.27
N THR A 189 -16.99 1.22 -5.98
CA THR A 189 -15.59 1.16 -5.52
C THR A 189 -14.64 1.43 -6.70
N ALA A 190 -13.34 1.25 -6.48
CA ALA A 190 -12.33 1.18 -7.52
C ALA A 190 -11.70 -0.21 -7.54
N ARG A 191 -11.34 -0.69 -8.74
CA ARG A 191 -10.65 -1.96 -8.94
C ARG A 191 -9.24 -1.70 -9.43
N CYS A 192 -8.26 -2.27 -8.74
CA CYS A 192 -6.85 -2.17 -9.10
C CYS A 192 -6.33 -3.52 -9.58
N ARG A 193 -5.71 -3.56 -10.74
CA ARG A 193 -4.94 -4.71 -11.22
C ARG A 193 -3.48 -4.52 -10.82
N THR A 194 -2.92 -5.52 -10.17
CA THR A 194 -1.50 -5.57 -9.83
C THR A 194 -0.82 -6.66 -10.64
N ASP A 195 0.20 -6.28 -11.38
CA ASP A 195 1.16 -7.17 -12.01
C ASP A 195 2.51 -7.08 -11.28
N ILE A 196 3.26 -8.16 -11.35
CA ILE A 196 4.60 -8.28 -10.77
C ILE A 196 5.60 -8.72 -11.82
N PHE A 197 6.79 -8.13 -11.81
CA PHE A 197 7.85 -8.57 -12.71
C PHE A 197 8.47 -9.87 -12.18
N ALA A 198 8.26 -10.96 -12.90
CA ALA A 198 8.66 -12.29 -12.46
C ALA A 198 9.04 -13.18 -13.66
N THR A 199 9.59 -14.35 -13.34
CA THR A 199 9.74 -15.45 -14.30
C THR A 199 8.59 -16.41 -14.10
N VAL A 200 7.85 -16.71 -15.16
CA VAL A 200 6.69 -17.61 -15.16
C VAL A 200 6.85 -18.70 -16.22
N ILE A 201 6.29 -19.87 -15.97
CA ILE A 201 6.27 -20.96 -16.94
C ILE A 201 4.90 -20.98 -17.62
N LYS A 202 4.90 -20.85 -18.94
CA LYS A 202 3.69 -20.93 -19.77
C LYS A 202 3.62 -22.30 -20.43
N LYS A 203 2.44 -22.90 -20.44
CA LYS A 203 2.16 -24.07 -21.27
C LYS A 203 1.95 -23.60 -22.72
N THR A 204 2.65 -24.22 -23.66
CA THR A 204 2.48 -24.01 -25.10
C THR A 204 1.87 -25.28 -25.72
N PRO A 205 1.41 -25.24 -26.98
CA PRO A 205 0.94 -26.45 -27.67
C PRO A 205 2.02 -27.55 -27.75
N THR A 206 3.30 -27.17 -27.75
CA THR A 206 4.44 -28.08 -27.93
C THR A 206 5.22 -28.37 -26.65
N GLY A 207 4.84 -27.77 -25.51
CA GLY A 207 5.53 -28.00 -24.24
C GLY A 207 5.40 -26.84 -23.24
N PHE A 208 6.54 -26.38 -22.73
CA PHE A 208 6.62 -25.32 -21.74
C PHE A 208 7.66 -24.28 -22.13
N GLU A 209 7.33 -23.02 -21.90
CA GLU A 209 8.22 -21.89 -22.14
C GLU A 209 8.39 -21.10 -20.84
N THR A 210 9.63 -20.80 -20.50
CA THR A 210 9.95 -19.92 -19.37
C THR A 210 10.02 -18.48 -19.88
N VAL A 211 9.12 -17.62 -19.39
CA VAL A 211 9.01 -16.22 -19.81
C VAL A 211 9.30 -15.31 -18.62
N LYS A 212 10.16 -14.31 -18.83
CA LYS A 212 10.41 -13.25 -17.85
C LYS A 212 9.69 -11.98 -18.27
N GLY A 213 8.88 -11.41 -17.38
CA GLY A 213 8.10 -10.22 -17.67
C GLY A 213 7.08 -9.90 -16.60
N TRP A 214 6.16 -8.99 -16.93
CA TRP A 214 5.01 -8.68 -16.09
C TRP A 214 4.02 -9.84 -16.09
N ALA A 215 3.71 -10.34 -14.90
CA ALA A 215 2.75 -11.40 -14.67
C ALA A 215 1.66 -10.89 -13.73
N PHE A 216 0.41 -11.29 -13.99
CA PHE A 216 -0.70 -10.98 -13.11
C PHE A 216 -0.44 -11.52 -11.69
N ASN A 217 -0.58 -10.65 -10.70
CA ASN A 217 -0.54 -11.04 -9.30
C ASN A 217 -1.95 -11.11 -8.72
N SER A 218 -2.73 -10.03 -8.86
CA SER A 218 -4.05 -9.95 -8.24
C SER A 218 -4.92 -8.80 -8.73
N LEU A 219 -6.24 -8.91 -8.55
CA LEU A 219 -7.15 -7.76 -8.51
C LEU A 219 -7.42 -7.34 -7.06
N THR A 220 -7.53 -6.04 -6.83
CA THR A 220 -7.87 -5.45 -5.54
C THR A 220 -9.08 -4.56 -5.70
N TYR A 221 -10.17 -4.90 -5.02
CA TYR A 221 -11.31 -4.01 -4.86
C TYR A 221 -11.05 -3.14 -3.64
N ARG A 222 -10.91 -1.82 -3.87
CA ARG A 222 -10.58 -0.86 -2.83
C ARG A 222 -11.71 -0.73 -1.79
N TRP A 223 -11.37 -0.07 -0.68
CA TRP A 223 -12.24 0.06 0.48
C TRP A 223 -13.66 0.48 0.11
N SER A 224 -14.62 -0.35 0.50
CA SER A 224 -16.05 -0.15 0.21
C SER A 224 -16.89 -0.69 1.38
N ASP A 225 -18.18 -0.40 1.39
CA ASP A 225 -19.08 -0.99 2.39
C ASP A 225 -19.21 -2.50 2.15
N ARG A 226 -19.09 -3.30 3.21
CA ARG A 226 -19.27 -4.75 3.16
C ARG A 226 -20.67 -5.15 2.66
N ALA A 227 -21.68 -4.31 2.90
CA ALA A 227 -23.04 -4.54 2.40
C ALA A 227 -23.10 -4.67 0.87
N LEU A 228 -22.21 -4.00 0.13
CA LEU A 228 -22.10 -4.12 -1.33
C LEU A 228 -21.71 -5.53 -1.80
N TRP A 229 -21.14 -6.32 -0.90
CA TRP A 229 -20.60 -7.65 -1.19
C TRP A 229 -21.49 -8.79 -0.67
N LYS A 230 -22.64 -8.48 -0.07
CA LYS A 230 -23.50 -9.44 0.66
C LYS A 230 -23.83 -10.74 -0.11
N THR A 231 -23.96 -10.65 -1.43
CA THR A 231 -24.28 -11.79 -2.30
C THR A 231 -23.08 -12.24 -3.13
N ASN A 232 -21.94 -11.56 -3.01
CA ASN A 232 -20.74 -11.83 -3.78
C ASN A 232 -19.77 -12.70 -2.95
N PRO A 233 -19.44 -13.92 -3.40
CA PRO A 233 -18.59 -14.83 -2.64
C PRO A 233 -17.14 -14.35 -2.46
N LEU A 234 -16.72 -13.28 -3.15
CA LEU A 234 -15.43 -12.62 -2.90
C LEU A 234 -15.40 -11.86 -1.56
N GLY A 235 -16.56 -11.51 -1.01
CA GLY A 235 -16.68 -10.77 0.25
C GLY A 235 -16.98 -11.62 1.49
N HIS A 236 -17.00 -12.95 1.36
CA HIS A 236 -17.38 -13.87 2.43
C HIS A 236 -16.49 -15.11 2.48
N THR A 237 -16.10 -15.53 3.68
CA THR A 237 -15.37 -16.79 3.86
C THR A 237 -16.19 -17.96 3.33
N GLY A 238 -15.61 -18.78 2.47
CA GLY A 238 -16.31 -19.90 1.85
C GLY A 238 -15.57 -20.52 0.69
N LYS A 239 -16.18 -21.56 0.09
CA LYS A 239 -15.73 -22.20 -1.15
C LYS A 239 -16.89 -22.26 -2.11
N TRP A 240 -16.62 -22.07 -3.39
CA TRP A 240 -17.64 -22.17 -4.43
C TRP A 240 -17.02 -22.56 -5.76
N THR A 241 -17.89 -22.97 -6.69
CA THR A 241 -17.52 -23.18 -8.09
C THR A 241 -18.18 -22.07 -8.90
N SER A 242 -17.42 -21.37 -9.74
CA SER A 242 -17.99 -20.36 -10.64
C SER A 242 -18.85 -21.01 -11.72
N ALA A 243 -19.66 -20.21 -12.42
CA ALA A 243 -20.49 -20.71 -13.51
C ALA A 243 -19.65 -21.38 -14.62
N GLU A 244 -18.39 -20.92 -14.79
CA GLU A 244 -17.42 -21.51 -15.71
C GLU A 244 -16.70 -22.77 -15.17
N GLY A 245 -17.13 -23.30 -14.01
CA GLY A 245 -16.58 -24.52 -13.43
C GLY A 245 -15.28 -24.35 -12.64
N ARG A 246 -14.80 -23.12 -12.41
CA ARG A 246 -13.56 -22.87 -11.67
C ARG A 246 -13.81 -22.96 -10.17
N GLN A 247 -12.92 -23.62 -9.43
CA GLN A 247 -13.05 -23.74 -7.98
C GLN A 247 -12.36 -22.57 -7.28
N TRP A 248 -13.07 -21.99 -6.31
CA TRP A 248 -12.67 -20.81 -5.56
C TRP A 248 -12.76 -21.04 -4.06
N ARG A 249 -11.94 -20.30 -3.31
CA ARG A 249 -12.12 -20.12 -1.88
C ARG A 249 -11.84 -18.68 -1.49
N THR A 250 -12.55 -18.17 -0.50
CA THR A 250 -12.32 -16.87 0.11
C THR A 250 -12.08 -17.06 1.60
N GLU A 251 -11.17 -16.26 2.14
CA GLU A 251 -10.90 -16.11 3.57
C GLU A 251 -11.04 -14.63 3.91
N CYS A 252 -11.70 -14.30 5.02
CA CYS A 252 -11.93 -12.94 5.46
C CYS A 252 -11.61 -12.77 6.95
N ASP A 253 -11.14 -11.58 7.32
CA ASP A 253 -10.98 -11.15 8.71
C ASP A 253 -10.09 -12.07 9.56
N THR A 254 -9.12 -12.74 8.94
CA THR A 254 -8.16 -13.64 9.62
C THR A 254 -6.80 -12.95 9.82
N PRO A 255 -5.87 -13.53 10.59
CA PRO A 255 -4.50 -13.01 10.67
C PRO A 255 -3.80 -12.89 9.31
N ASN A 256 -4.16 -13.74 8.34
CA ASN A 256 -3.57 -13.72 7.00
C ASN A 256 -4.10 -12.58 6.13
N THR A 257 -5.37 -12.20 6.30
CA THR A 257 -6.01 -11.16 5.51
C THR A 257 -6.00 -9.80 6.19
N GLY A 258 -5.92 -9.79 7.52
CA GLY A 258 -6.25 -8.63 8.36
C GLY A 258 -7.76 -8.48 8.53
N ARG A 259 -8.17 -7.74 9.57
CA ARG A 259 -9.55 -7.30 9.77
C ARG A 259 -9.93 -6.29 8.68
N GLY A 260 -11.18 -6.34 8.21
CA GLY A 260 -11.69 -5.46 7.17
C GLY A 260 -11.19 -5.84 5.77
N ALA A 261 -10.84 -7.11 5.54
CA ALA A 261 -10.39 -7.58 4.25
C ALA A 261 -10.74 -9.05 3.99
N CYS A 262 -10.93 -9.38 2.71
CA CYS A 262 -11.02 -10.74 2.21
C CYS A 262 -9.93 -11.01 1.17
N ARG A 263 -9.42 -12.23 1.12
CA ARG A 263 -8.58 -12.75 0.04
C ARG A 263 -9.24 -13.97 -0.59
N SER A 264 -9.37 -13.93 -1.91
CA SER A 264 -9.90 -15.02 -2.72
C SER A 264 -8.80 -15.69 -3.51
N TYR A 265 -8.85 -17.01 -3.52
CA TYR A 265 -7.92 -17.91 -4.15
C TYR A 265 -8.67 -18.77 -5.15
N ILE A 266 -7.96 -19.14 -6.20
CA ILE A 266 -8.48 -20.03 -7.21
C ILE A 266 -7.65 -21.30 -7.29
N LEU A 267 -8.30 -22.45 -7.44
CA LEU A 267 -7.60 -23.70 -7.68
C LEU A 267 -7.19 -23.73 -9.15
N THR A 268 -5.89 -23.82 -9.40
CA THR A 268 -5.34 -23.91 -10.74
C THR A 268 -4.16 -24.86 -10.76
N THR A 269 -3.85 -25.38 -11.95
CA THR A 269 -2.65 -26.19 -12.16
C THR A 269 -1.45 -25.26 -12.30
N VAL A 270 -0.53 -25.27 -11.37
CA VAL A 270 0.74 -24.55 -11.46
C VAL A 270 1.81 -25.45 -12.05
N ILE A 271 2.72 -24.84 -12.82
CA ILE A 271 3.83 -25.55 -13.44
C ILE A 271 5.10 -25.11 -12.74
N ASP A 272 5.90 -26.06 -12.30
CA ASP A 272 7.19 -25.80 -11.71
C ASP A 272 8.30 -26.48 -12.54
N HIS A 273 9.55 -26.03 -12.39
CA HIS A 273 10.69 -26.63 -13.05
C HIS A 273 11.75 -27.02 -12.01
N LYS A 274 11.81 -28.32 -11.69
CA LYS A 274 12.71 -28.89 -10.67
C LYS A 274 13.53 -30.03 -11.26
N GLY A 275 14.83 -30.02 -10.99
CA GLY A 275 15.74 -31.11 -11.41
C GLY A 275 15.76 -31.34 -12.92
N GLY A 276 15.62 -30.28 -13.73
CA GLY A 276 15.59 -30.37 -15.20
C GLY A 276 14.28 -30.88 -15.78
N LYS A 277 13.21 -30.99 -14.99
CA LYS A 277 11.89 -31.47 -15.42
C LYS A 277 10.80 -30.50 -15.02
N TYR A 278 9.78 -30.38 -15.88
CA TYR A 278 8.55 -29.66 -15.57
C TYR A 278 7.61 -30.55 -14.75
N THR A 279 7.06 -30.01 -13.66
CA THR A 279 6.11 -30.70 -12.78
C THR A 279 4.78 -29.96 -12.70
N GLN A 280 3.71 -30.76 -12.77
CA GLN A 280 2.28 -30.45 -12.64
C GLN A 280 1.75 -30.45 -11.21
N GLU A 281 1.19 -29.39 -10.62
CA GLU A 281 0.38 -29.56 -9.40
C GLU A 281 -0.83 -28.63 -9.34
N ASN A 282 -1.95 -29.11 -8.78
CA ASN A 282 -3.11 -28.25 -8.52
C ASN A 282 -2.94 -27.56 -7.17
N THR A 283 -2.95 -26.23 -7.17
CA THR A 283 -2.77 -25.43 -5.95
C THR A 283 -3.70 -24.23 -5.90
N TRP A 284 -3.96 -23.75 -4.68
CA TRP A 284 -4.74 -22.54 -4.44
C TRP A 284 -3.85 -21.31 -4.60
N VAL A 285 -4.03 -20.58 -5.70
CA VAL A 285 -3.26 -19.37 -6.00
C VAL A 285 -4.09 -18.14 -5.63
N PHE A 286 -3.47 -17.16 -4.98
CA PHE A 286 -4.09 -15.87 -4.69
C PHE A 286 -4.49 -15.17 -5.99
N ASN A 287 -5.73 -14.67 -6.06
CA ASN A 287 -6.25 -14.06 -7.29
C ASN A 287 -6.84 -12.68 -7.03
N ASN A 288 -7.62 -12.50 -5.96
CA ASN A 288 -8.27 -11.22 -5.68
C ASN A 288 -8.29 -10.91 -4.19
N GLN A 289 -8.42 -9.64 -3.85
CA GLN A 289 -8.75 -9.19 -2.51
C GLN A 289 -9.81 -8.10 -2.52
N VAL A 290 -10.63 -8.07 -1.47
CA VAL A 290 -11.65 -7.05 -1.23
C VAL A 290 -11.31 -6.36 0.07
N LEU A 291 -11.28 -5.02 0.05
CA LEU A 291 -11.02 -4.20 1.23
C LEU A 291 -12.32 -3.53 1.69
N PHE A 292 -12.55 -3.48 2.99
CA PHE A 292 -13.75 -2.89 3.60
C PHE A 292 -13.43 -1.65 4.41
N ASN A 293 -14.37 -0.71 4.45
CA ASN A 293 -14.21 0.49 5.27
C ASN A 293 -14.13 0.19 6.78
N SER A 294 -14.80 -0.88 7.21
CA SER A 294 -14.93 -1.37 8.60
C SER A 294 -15.09 -2.89 8.64
#